data_AF-A0A957KAR1-F1
#
_entry.id   AF-A0A957KAR1-F1
#
_cell.length_a   1.000
_cell.length_b   1.000
_cell.length_c   1.000
_cell.angle_alpha   90.00
_cell.angle_beta   90.00
_cell.angle_gamma   90.00
#
_symmetry.space_group_name_H-M   'P 1'
#
loop_
_entity.id
_entity.type
_entity.pdbx_description
1 polymer ?
#
loop_
_entity_poly.entity_id
_entity_poly.type
_entity_poly.pdbx_seq_one_letter_code
_entity_poly.pdbx_strand_id
1 'polypeptide(L)'
;GMHRVYNSAFMHMMRDERNQEYRLVMKNTLEFNPEILKRYVNFMNNPDEETAIEQFGDGDKYFGVATLLATMPGLPMVGHGQIEGYTEKYGMEYQRAYYDENPKDWLVERHRREIFPLFRQRHLFAEVEHFRLYDFVGAHAEVNEDVFAYSNRHGEERALIIYHNKWATAAGWLRRSVGYAAAPAGPDQTPPLQFTSLADGLALPTDPRAFVIFSDQLTGLEYIRNCADLHNQGLYIELGGYKAHVFLNFRLVYDDASHRLNHLSGLLNGQGTASVNDALLELELAPVLAPYRALVNGSSIQRLLASQQTDAASQTLVLAELEANLTTLLSAIQEFEESEGRVAAELAAEVVVTLRRALDLEPAADPLAPAALSDGTPAGWGAFCGWLLTHALGAAIQSDDPARQSRAWIDEWLLGKILAEALRESGFRDWLADRGVLLIKVLTSLQDWYQEPPAPLALLDRLLADPDARQYLGVNRYNDILWYDGAGFASLRSWLYWLAAVAPVEAAGAASATNSIAALAEAD
;
A
#
# COMPACT_ATOMS: atom_id res chain seq x y z
N GLY A 1 -0.65 -3.85 -46.80
CA GLY A 1 0.13 -2.84 -46.06
C GLY A 1 -0.64 -2.46 -44.82
N MET A 2 0.03 -2.06 -43.74
CA MET A 2 -0.66 -1.51 -42.56
C MET A 2 -1.28 -0.16 -42.95
N HIS A 3 -2.58 -0.14 -43.25
CA HIS A 3 -3.34 1.09 -43.44
C HIS A 3 -3.49 1.76 -42.06
N ARG A 4 -2.51 2.55 -41.65
CA ARG A 4 -2.53 3.34 -40.42
C ARG A 4 -2.86 4.79 -40.72
N VAL A 5 -3.58 5.45 -39.81
CA VAL A 5 -4.01 6.85 -39.95
C VAL A 5 -3.62 7.61 -38.70
N TYR A 6 -2.90 8.73 -38.87
CA TYR A 6 -2.60 9.65 -37.78
C TYR A 6 -3.90 10.26 -37.24
N ASN A 7 -4.17 10.07 -35.95
CA ASN A 7 -5.39 10.53 -35.31
C ASN A 7 -5.18 11.92 -34.69
N SER A 8 -5.10 12.96 -35.52
CA SER A 8 -5.01 14.35 -35.04
C SER A 8 -6.25 14.78 -34.24
N ALA A 9 -7.41 14.14 -34.47
CA ALA A 9 -8.61 14.39 -33.70
C ALA A 9 -8.42 14.01 -32.21
N PHE A 10 -7.72 12.91 -31.90
CA PHE A 10 -7.36 12.57 -30.52
C PHE A 10 -6.58 13.72 -29.86
N MET A 11 -5.52 14.19 -30.50
CA MET A 11 -4.67 15.23 -29.94
C MET A 11 -5.44 16.53 -29.71
N HIS A 12 -6.05 17.10 -30.76
CA HIS A 12 -6.72 18.41 -30.65
C HIS A 12 -7.95 18.36 -29.74
N MET A 13 -8.78 17.32 -29.82
CA MET A 13 -10.01 17.27 -29.04
C MET A 13 -9.72 17.00 -27.55
N MET A 14 -8.71 16.20 -27.23
CA MET A 14 -8.30 16.01 -25.83
C MET A 14 -7.70 17.30 -25.24
N ARG A 15 -6.88 18.01 -26.02
CA ARG A 15 -6.28 19.30 -25.64
C ARG A 15 -7.35 20.35 -25.37
N ASP A 16 -8.28 20.50 -26.31
CA ASP A 16 -9.29 21.56 -26.31
C ASP A 16 -10.55 21.18 -25.50
N GLU A 17 -10.57 20.01 -24.84
CA GLU A 17 -11.72 19.47 -24.09
C GLU A 17 -12.99 19.35 -24.94
N ARG A 18 -12.84 19.09 -26.24
CA ARG A 18 -13.95 18.78 -27.16
C ARG A 18 -14.37 17.32 -26.99
N ASN A 19 -14.66 16.93 -25.75
CA ASN A 19 -14.81 15.55 -25.32
C ASN A 19 -16.00 14.86 -26.00
N GLN A 20 -17.14 15.56 -26.08
CA GLN A 20 -18.34 15.10 -26.78
C GLN A 20 -18.06 14.75 -28.25
N GLU A 21 -17.27 15.58 -28.94
CA GLU A 21 -16.95 15.35 -30.34
C GLU A 21 -16.05 14.13 -30.52
N TYR A 22 -15.03 13.97 -29.67
CA TYR A 22 -14.18 12.78 -29.74
C TYR A 22 -14.94 11.50 -29.36
N ARG A 23 -15.82 11.55 -28.35
CA ARG A 23 -16.72 10.44 -28.02
C ARG A 23 -17.64 10.10 -29.19
N LEU A 24 -18.17 11.09 -29.91
CA LEU A 24 -18.96 10.85 -31.11
C LEU A 24 -18.15 10.17 -32.22
N VAL A 25 -16.89 10.58 -32.45
CA VAL A 25 -15.99 9.89 -33.39
C VAL A 25 -15.80 8.43 -33.01
N MET A 26 -15.59 8.12 -31.73
CA MET A 26 -15.46 6.74 -31.26
C MET A 26 -16.76 5.95 -31.41
N LYS A 27 -17.91 6.50 -30.99
CA LYS A 27 -19.23 5.87 -31.11
C LYS A 27 -19.51 5.52 -32.58
N ASN A 28 -19.37 6.48 -33.50
CA ASN A 28 -19.55 6.25 -34.93
C ASN A 28 -18.59 5.19 -35.49
N THR A 29 -17.33 5.18 -35.02
CA THR A 29 -16.35 4.17 -35.45
C THR A 29 -16.74 2.77 -34.98
N LEU A 30 -17.17 2.63 -33.72
CA LEU A 30 -17.60 1.35 -33.15
C LEU A 30 -18.89 0.83 -33.79
N GLU A 31 -19.84 1.70 -34.10
CA GLU A 31 -21.09 1.35 -34.78
C GLU A 31 -20.87 0.94 -36.23
N PHE A 32 -19.89 1.53 -36.92
CA PHE A 32 -19.57 1.21 -38.31
C PHE A 32 -18.65 -0.02 -38.43
N ASN A 33 -17.47 0.04 -37.83
CA ASN A 33 -16.49 -1.05 -37.83
C ASN A 33 -15.40 -0.84 -36.75
N PRO A 34 -15.47 -1.60 -35.62
CA PRO A 34 -14.49 -1.51 -34.55
C PRO A 34 -13.03 -1.73 -34.97
N GLU A 35 -12.76 -2.52 -36.02
CA GLU A 35 -11.40 -2.79 -36.53
C GLU A 35 -10.69 -1.52 -37.03
N ILE A 36 -11.42 -0.44 -37.27
CA ILE A 36 -10.83 0.86 -37.62
C ILE A 36 -10.03 1.43 -36.45
N LEU A 37 -10.43 1.21 -35.19
CA LEU A 37 -9.70 1.75 -34.04
C LEU A 37 -8.25 1.24 -33.98
N LYS A 38 -8.00 -0.01 -34.40
CA LYS A 38 -6.65 -0.60 -34.48
C LYS A 38 -5.73 0.09 -35.49
N ARG A 39 -6.30 0.85 -36.41
CA ARG A 39 -5.58 1.55 -37.47
C ARG A 39 -5.14 2.94 -37.04
N TYR A 40 -5.70 3.49 -35.96
CA TYR A 40 -5.31 4.80 -35.49
C TYR A 40 -3.90 4.78 -34.89
N VAL A 41 -3.14 5.80 -35.25
CA VAL A 41 -1.92 6.21 -34.55
C VAL A 41 -2.30 7.39 -33.68
N ASN A 42 -2.53 7.13 -32.40
CA ASN A 42 -2.82 8.17 -31.41
C ASN A 42 -1.50 8.80 -30.98
N PHE A 43 -1.49 10.12 -30.76
CA PHE A 43 -0.31 10.87 -30.32
C PHE A 43 -0.73 12.12 -29.56
N MET A 44 0.15 12.61 -28.69
CA MET A 44 -0.03 13.90 -28.00
C MET A 44 0.71 15.04 -28.70
N ASN A 45 1.78 14.71 -29.42
CA ASN A 45 2.46 15.59 -30.35
C ASN A 45 3.11 14.78 -31.47
N ASN A 46 3.50 15.47 -32.52
CA ASN A 46 4.31 14.96 -33.61
C ASN A 46 5.26 16.08 -34.08
N PRO A 47 6.13 15.86 -35.08
CA PRO A 47 7.07 16.90 -35.56
C PRO A 47 6.40 18.18 -36.11
N ASP A 48 5.15 18.10 -36.59
CA ASP A 48 4.42 19.22 -37.19
C ASP A 48 3.61 20.02 -36.17
N GLU A 49 3.40 19.47 -34.96
CA GLU A 49 2.57 20.02 -33.89
C GLU A 49 3.42 20.57 -32.73
N GLU A 50 2.84 21.41 -31.88
CA GLU A 50 3.51 21.86 -30.65
C GLU A 50 3.85 20.69 -29.73
N THR A 51 4.84 20.85 -28.86
CA THR A 51 5.25 19.78 -27.94
C THR A 51 4.12 19.39 -26.99
N ALA A 52 4.11 18.15 -26.51
CA ALA A 52 3.05 17.68 -25.63
C ALA A 52 2.95 18.50 -24.33
N ILE A 53 4.08 19.02 -23.83
CA ILE A 53 4.12 19.83 -22.62
C ILE A 53 3.52 21.23 -22.84
N GLU A 54 3.73 21.85 -23.99
CA GLU A 54 3.10 23.13 -24.34
C GLU A 54 1.59 22.96 -24.57
N GLN A 55 1.17 21.81 -25.08
CA GLN A 55 -0.24 21.55 -25.37
C GLN A 55 -1.05 21.12 -24.13
N PHE A 56 -0.48 20.30 -23.25
CA PHE A 56 -1.21 19.66 -22.15
C PHE A 56 -0.68 20.03 -20.75
N GLY A 57 0.41 20.80 -20.66
CA GLY A 57 1.14 21.04 -19.41
C GLY A 57 1.94 19.82 -18.96
N ASP A 58 2.38 19.82 -17.69
CA ASP A 58 3.08 18.72 -17.04
C ASP A 58 2.27 18.10 -15.86
N GLY A 59 1.03 18.54 -15.70
CA GLY A 59 0.13 18.10 -14.62
C GLY A 59 -0.78 16.93 -14.98
N ASP A 60 -1.90 16.81 -14.27
CA ASP A 60 -2.80 15.66 -14.37
C ASP A 60 -3.47 15.51 -15.74
N LYS A 61 -3.75 16.60 -16.45
CA LYS A 61 -4.30 16.54 -17.82
C LYS A 61 -3.36 15.81 -18.77
N TYR A 62 -2.07 16.13 -18.72
CA TYR A 62 -1.05 15.45 -19.51
C TYR A 62 -1.07 13.93 -19.24
N PHE A 63 -1.02 13.52 -17.97
CA PHE A 63 -0.96 12.10 -17.61
C PHE A 63 -2.28 11.36 -17.86
N GLY A 64 -3.41 12.03 -17.74
CA GLY A 64 -4.71 11.51 -18.12
C GLY A 64 -4.81 11.19 -19.62
N VAL A 65 -4.36 12.12 -20.47
CA VAL A 65 -4.31 11.90 -21.92
C VAL A 65 -3.23 10.86 -22.30
N ALA A 66 -2.09 10.85 -21.63
CA ALA A 66 -1.06 9.82 -21.82
C ALA A 66 -1.57 8.42 -21.42
N THR A 67 -2.43 8.34 -20.40
CA THR A 67 -3.12 7.10 -20.02
C THR A 67 -3.99 6.62 -21.17
N LEU A 68 -4.88 7.49 -21.71
CA LEU A 68 -5.69 7.15 -22.88
C LEU A 68 -4.84 6.72 -24.09
N LEU A 69 -3.75 7.42 -24.36
CA LEU A 69 -2.80 7.08 -25.41
C LEU A 69 -2.28 5.64 -25.25
N ALA A 70 -1.89 5.27 -24.03
CA ALA A 70 -1.36 3.94 -23.71
C ALA A 70 -2.43 2.84 -23.76
N THR A 71 -3.68 3.12 -23.36
CA THR A 71 -4.71 2.10 -23.12
C THR A 71 -5.81 2.02 -24.19
N MET A 72 -5.82 2.91 -25.18
CA MET A 72 -6.72 2.80 -26.34
C MET A 72 -6.22 1.77 -27.37
N PRO A 73 -7.13 1.11 -28.12
CA PRO A 73 -6.75 0.32 -29.29
C PRO A 73 -6.01 1.15 -30.34
N GLY A 74 -5.17 0.48 -31.13
CA GLY A 74 -4.30 1.12 -32.11
C GLY A 74 -2.87 1.31 -31.62
N LEU A 75 -2.10 2.13 -32.33
CA LEU A 75 -0.70 2.39 -32.01
C LEU A 75 -0.56 3.69 -31.20
N PRO A 76 0.06 3.67 -30.02
CA PRO A 76 0.52 4.89 -29.37
C PRO A 76 1.81 5.37 -30.02
N MET A 77 1.89 6.66 -30.33
CA MET A 77 3.13 7.32 -30.70
C MET A 77 3.50 8.35 -29.64
N VAL A 78 4.71 8.20 -29.09
CA VAL A 78 5.31 9.14 -28.14
C VAL A 78 6.25 10.05 -28.93
N GLY A 79 6.03 11.36 -28.86
CA GLY A 79 6.85 12.34 -29.56
C GLY A 79 8.24 12.47 -28.94
N HIS A 80 9.18 13.01 -29.71
CA HIS A 80 10.50 13.35 -29.19
C HIS A 80 10.38 14.35 -28.03
N GLY A 81 11.19 14.17 -26.98
CA GLY A 81 11.20 15.04 -25.80
C GLY A 81 9.95 14.96 -24.91
N GLN A 82 8.95 14.15 -25.29
CA GLN A 82 7.69 14.07 -24.56
C GLN A 82 7.88 13.50 -23.14
N ILE A 83 8.76 12.52 -22.96
CA ILE A 83 9.03 11.88 -21.66
C ILE A 83 9.88 12.81 -20.78
N GLU A 84 10.87 13.45 -21.38
CA GLU A 84 11.82 14.36 -20.72
C GLU A 84 11.18 15.71 -20.37
N GLY A 85 10.10 16.09 -21.06
CA GLY A 85 9.39 17.35 -20.87
C GLY A 85 10.03 18.53 -21.61
N TYR A 86 10.63 18.27 -22.77
CA TYR A 86 11.24 19.29 -23.61
C TYR A 86 10.20 20.17 -24.28
N THR A 87 10.51 21.46 -24.35
CA THR A 87 9.66 22.52 -24.89
C THR A 87 10.02 22.85 -26.35
N GLU A 88 11.26 22.58 -26.78
CA GLU A 88 11.65 22.79 -28.17
C GLU A 88 10.84 21.89 -29.12
N LYS A 89 10.23 22.50 -30.13
CA LYS A 89 9.57 21.78 -31.21
C LYS A 89 10.62 21.25 -32.19
N TYR A 90 10.66 19.94 -32.37
CA TYR A 90 11.58 19.25 -33.28
C TYR A 90 10.85 18.79 -34.55
N GLY A 91 10.85 19.65 -35.57
CA GLY A 91 10.37 19.35 -36.93
C GLY A 91 11.44 18.68 -37.81
N MET A 92 11.05 18.28 -39.03
CA MET A 92 12.00 17.71 -40.02
C MET A 92 13.01 18.72 -40.55
N GLU A 93 12.79 20.01 -40.29
CA GLU A 93 13.63 21.13 -40.66
C GLU A 93 14.85 21.36 -39.71
N TYR A 94 14.93 20.62 -38.61
CA TYR A 94 15.98 20.79 -37.60
C TYR A 94 17.15 19.81 -37.82
N GLN A 95 18.39 20.34 -37.81
CA GLN A 95 19.62 19.51 -37.91
C GLN A 95 20.24 19.18 -36.54
N ARG A 96 19.89 19.94 -35.50
CA ARG A 96 20.33 19.80 -34.11
C ARG A 96 19.37 20.55 -33.19
N ALA A 97 19.40 20.24 -31.89
CA ALA A 97 18.75 21.04 -30.85
C ALA A 97 19.35 22.45 -30.79
N TYR A 98 18.50 23.46 -30.60
CA TYR A 98 18.91 24.84 -30.33
C TYR A 98 18.86 25.18 -28.85
N TYR A 99 18.03 24.49 -28.07
CA TYR A 99 17.92 24.68 -26.63
C TYR A 99 18.73 23.63 -25.87
N ASP A 100 19.37 24.06 -24.79
CA ASP A 100 20.07 23.19 -23.85
C ASP A 100 19.11 22.84 -22.70
N GLU A 101 18.20 21.89 -22.98
CA GLU A 101 17.15 21.46 -22.05
C GLU A 101 17.60 20.23 -21.25
N ASN A 102 17.46 20.30 -19.93
CA ASN A 102 17.66 19.13 -19.06
C ASN A 102 16.32 18.42 -18.81
N PRO A 103 16.28 17.09 -18.75
CA PRO A 103 15.06 16.36 -18.42
C PRO A 103 14.46 16.81 -17.09
N LYS A 104 13.13 16.91 -17.03
CA LYS A 104 12.40 17.10 -15.78
C LYS A 104 12.34 15.75 -15.04
N ASP A 105 13.29 15.47 -14.15
CA ASP A 105 13.43 14.16 -13.48
C ASP A 105 12.12 13.64 -12.86
N TRP A 106 11.35 14.51 -12.20
CA TRP A 106 10.07 14.13 -11.59
C TRP A 106 9.01 13.71 -12.64
N LEU A 107 9.05 14.31 -13.84
CA LEU A 107 8.14 13.98 -14.95
C LEU A 107 8.52 12.62 -15.53
N VAL A 108 9.82 12.37 -15.71
CA VAL A 108 10.35 11.07 -16.14
C VAL A 108 9.98 9.99 -15.12
N GLU A 109 10.13 10.26 -13.83
CA GLU A 109 9.77 9.31 -12.78
C GLU A 109 8.26 9.03 -12.75
N ARG A 110 7.42 10.06 -12.94
CA ARG A 110 5.98 9.88 -13.05
C ARG A 110 5.58 9.03 -14.28
N HIS A 111 6.26 9.19 -15.42
CA HIS A 111 6.08 8.28 -16.57
C HIS A 111 6.46 6.84 -16.25
N ARG A 112 7.59 6.63 -15.56
CA ARG A 112 8.05 5.30 -15.13
C ARG A 112 7.02 4.61 -14.23
N ARG A 113 6.40 5.37 -13.33
CA ARG A 113 5.38 4.87 -12.40
C ARG A 113 4.02 4.63 -13.07
N GLU A 114 3.52 5.59 -13.83
CA GLU A 114 2.11 5.60 -14.28
C GLU A 114 1.91 5.08 -15.71
N ILE A 115 2.82 5.36 -16.65
CA ILE A 115 2.59 5.12 -18.08
C ILE A 115 3.36 3.89 -18.60
N PHE A 116 4.64 3.73 -18.22
CA PHE A 116 5.46 2.63 -18.72
C PHE A 116 4.92 1.24 -18.37
N PRO A 117 4.32 0.99 -17.19
CA PRO A 117 3.65 -0.28 -16.93
C PRO A 117 2.54 -0.59 -17.94
N LEU A 118 1.76 0.41 -18.34
CA LEU A 118 0.68 0.27 -19.32
C LEU A 118 1.23 -0.08 -20.71
N PHE A 119 2.38 0.50 -21.09
CA PHE A 119 3.07 0.12 -22.33
C PHE A 119 3.59 -1.32 -22.32
N ARG A 120 4.01 -1.85 -21.17
CA ARG A 120 4.43 -3.27 -21.05
C ARG A 120 3.25 -4.22 -21.19
N GLN A 121 2.03 -3.77 -20.88
CA GLN A 121 0.79 -4.55 -20.94
C GLN A 121 -0.02 -4.27 -22.22
N ARG A 122 0.58 -3.74 -23.30
CA ARG A 122 -0.17 -3.32 -24.51
C ARG A 122 -0.99 -4.41 -25.17
N HIS A 123 -0.64 -5.68 -24.98
CA HIS A 123 -1.41 -6.81 -25.47
C HIS A 123 -2.85 -6.83 -24.91
N LEU A 124 -3.08 -6.30 -23.71
CA LEU A 124 -4.41 -6.17 -23.09
C LEU A 124 -5.26 -5.05 -23.70
N PHE A 125 -4.63 -4.06 -24.32
CA PHE A 125 -5.29 -2.83 -24.78
C PHE A 125 -5.40 -2.70 -26.31
N ALA A 126 -4.51 -3.36 -27.06
CA ALA A 126 -4.32 -3.09 -28.49
C ALA A 126 -5.47 -3.57 -29.39
N GLU A 127 -6.18 -4.62 -28.96
CA GLU A 127 -7.21 -5.29 -29.75
C GLU A 127 -8.61 -4.72 -29.48
N VAL A 128 -9.56 -5.00 -30.38
CA VAL A 128 -10.93 -4.44 -30.33
C VAL A 128 -12.02 -5.47 -30.06
N GLU A 129 -11.70 -6.77 -30.08
CA GLU A 129 -12.66 -7.86 -29.93
C GLU A 129 -13.51 -7.69 -28.66
N HIS A 130 -12.86 -7.39 -27.53
CA HIS A 130 -13.50 -7.17 -26.23
C HIS A 130 -13.50 -5.70 -25.80
N PHE A 131 -13.14 -4.77 -26.70
CA PHE A 131 -13.17 -3.35 -26.39
C PHE A 131 -14.63 -2.87 -26.29
N ARG A 132 -14.99 -2.28 -25.14
CA ARG A 132 -16.33 -1.72 -24.90
C ARG A 132 -16.19 -0.33 -24.34
N LEU A 133 -16.71 0.67 -25.06
CA LEU A 133 -16.87 2.04 -24.57
C LEU A 133 -18.19 2.14 -23.81
N TYR A 134 -18.21 2.84 -22.67
CA TYR A 134 -19.38 3.01 -21.81
C TYR A 134 -19.82 4.47 -21.76
N ASP A 135 -21.12 4.68 -21.56
CA ASP A 135 -21.64 5.96 -21.14
C ASP A 135 -21.52 6.07 -19.61
N PHE A 136 -20.97 7.20 -19.15
CA PHE A 136 -20.90 7.54 -17.73
C PHE A 136 -22.12 8.40 -17.39
N VAL A 137 -23.01 7.85 -16.55
CA VAL A 137 -24.33 8.45 -16.32
C VAL A 137 -24.36 9.14 -14.96
N GLY A 138 -24.62 10.44 -14.97
CA GLY A 138 -24.72 11.28 -13.77
C GLY A 138 -26.02 11.07 -12.99
N ALA A 139 -26.20 11.86 -11.92
CA ALA A 139 -27.35 11.76 -11.02
C ALA A 139 -28.70 12.09 -11.68
N HIS A 140 -28.72 12.89 -12.75
CA HIS A 140 -29.94 13.28 -13.47
C HIS A 140 -30.19 12.44 -14.73
N ALA A 141 -29.57 11.25 -14.82
CA ALA A 141 -29.66 10.31 -15.94
C ALA A 141 -29.11 10.87 -17.28
N GLU A 142 -28.30 11.92 -17.22
CA GLU A 142 -27.55 12.49 -18.33
C GLU A 142 -26.23 11.75 -18.54
N VAL A 143 -25.81 11.62 -19.81
CA VAL A 143 -24.46 11.13 -20.13
C VAL A 143 -23.48 12.28 -19.97
N ASN A 144 -22.50 12.10 -19.08
CA ASN A 144 -21.39 13.03 -18.98
C ASN A 144 -20.35 12.69 -20.06
N GLU A 145 -20.32 13.49 -21.12
CA GLU A 145 -19.41 13.30 -22.24
C GLU A 145 -17.96 13.71 -21.91
N ASP A 146 -17.69 14.33 -20.75
CA ASP A 146 -16.33 14.66 -20.29
C ASP A 146 -15.59 13.45 -19.68
N VAL A 147 -16.30 12.34 -19.44
CA VAL A 147 -15.74 11.11 -18.90
C VAL A 147 -15.58 10.07 -20.00
N PHE A 148 -14.35 9.61 -20.21
CA PHE A 148 -14.01 8.47 -21.05
C PHE A 148 -13.96 7.21 -20.19
N ALA A 149 -14.76 6.20 -20.52
CA ALA A 149 -14.78 4.95 -19.77
C ALA A 149 -14.86 3.77 -20.72
N TYR A 150 -13.91 2.84 -20.65
CA TYR A 150 -13.90 1.66 -21.51
C TYR A 150 -13.20 0.47 -20.87
N SER A 151 -13.63 -0.73 -21.26
CA SER A 151 -13.00 -1.97 -20.85
C SER A 151 -12.37 -2.68 -22.04
N ASN A 152 -11.36 -3.49 -21.76
CA ASN A 152 -10.82 -4.45 -22.72
C ASN A 152 -10.43 -5.74 -22.00
N ARG A 153 -10.25 -6.81 -22.76
CA ARG A 153 -9.88 -8.12 -22.25
C ARG A 153 -8.94 -8.85 -23.20
N HIS A 154 -8.08 -9.66 -22.63
CA HIS A 154 -7.23 -10.59 -23.37
C HIS A 154 -7.09 -11.89 -22.56
N GLY A 155 -7.72 -12.96 -23.03
CA GLY A 155 -7.88 -14.20 -22.25
C GLY A 155 -8.65 -13.94 -20.96
N GLU A 156 -8.03 -14.27 -19.83
CA GLU A 156 -8.57 -14.01 -18.48
C GLU A 156 -8.19 -12.63 -17.93
N GLU A 157 -7.33 -11.87 -18.61
CA GLU A 157 -7.00 -10.53 -18.18
C GLU A 157 -8.10 -9.54 -18.57
N ARG A 158 -8.38 -8.62 -17.67
CA ARG A 158 -9.46 -7.63 -17.76
C ARG A 158 -8.90 -6.26 -17.40
N ALA A 159 -9.36 -5.23 -18.10
CA ALA A 159 -9.04 -3.85 -17.79
C ALA A 159 -10.29 -2.98 -17.86
N LEU A 160 -10.37 -1.98 -16.97
CA LEU A 160 -11.36 -0.92 -17.02
C LEU A 160 -10.65 0.42 -16.78
N ILE A 161 -10.69 1.29 -17.79
CA ILE A 161 -10.06 2.61 -17.75
C ILE A 161 -11.16 3.65 -17.66
N ILE A 162 -11.01 4.60 -16.74
CA ILE A 162 -11.86 5.78 -16.64
C ILE A 162 -10.99 7.02 -16.57
N TYR A 163 -11.30 8.05 -17.35
CA TYR A 163 -10.61 9.33 -17.32
C TYR A 163 -11.59 10.49 -17.45
N HIS A 164 -11.47 11.48 -16.57
CA HIS A 164 -12.28 12.70 -16.59
C HIS A 164 -11.49 13.85 -17.23
N ASN A 165 -11.73 14.15 -18.51
CA ASN A 165 -10.99 15.19 -19.25
C ASN A 165 -11.58 16.60 -19.04
N LYS A 166 -11.78 17.00 -17.78
CA LYS A 166 -12.31 18.31 -17.40
C LYS A 166 -11.78 18.73 -16.03
N TRP A 167 -11.56 20.01 -15.82
CA TRP A 167 -11.32 20.57 -14.49
C TRP A 167 -12.63 20.75 -13.72
N ALA A 168 -13.23 19.64 -13.32
CA ALA A 168 -14.46 19.59 -12.52
C ALA A 168 -14.47 18.30 -11.68
N THR A 169 -15.47 18.13 -10.81
CA THR A 169 -15.79 16.82 -10.22
C THR A 169 -16.84 16.11 -11.06
N ALA A 170 -16.73 14.79 -11.16
CA ALA A 170 -17.71 13.93 -11.81
C ALA A 170 -18.05 12.76 -10.90
N ALA A 171 -19.33 12.43 -10.79
CA ALA A 171 -19.84 11.30 -10.01
C ALA A 171 -20.98 10.65 -10.77
N GLY A 172 -20.98 9.32 -10.86
CA GLY A 172 -21.91 8.63 -11.74
C GLY A 172 -21.66 7.14 -11.88
N TRP A 173 -22.45 6.52 -12.75
CA TRP A 173 -22.52 5.06 -12.91
C TRP A 173 -22.04 4.63 -14.30
N LEU A 174 -21.25 3.57 -14.32
CA LEU A 174 -20.91 2.77 -15.51
C LEU A 174 -21.79 1.53 -15.54
N ARG A 175 -22.71 1.46 -16.49
CA ARG A 175 -23.72 0.38 -16.56
C ARG A 175 -23.72 -0.37 -17.88
N ARG A 176 -23.82 0.36 -18.98
CA ARG A 176 -24.07 -0.19 -20.31
C ARG A 176 -23.11 0.42 -21.32
N SER A 177 -22.62 -0.42 -22.23
CA SER A 177 -21.78 0.04 -23.32
C SER A 177 -22.57 0.93 -24.28
N VAL A 178 -21.86 1.74 -25.06
CA VAL A 178 -22.38 2.32 -26.30
C VAL A 178 -22.66 1.21 -27.32
N GLY A 179 -23.32 1.56 -28.43
CA GLY A 179 -23.53 0.65 -29.55
C GLY A 179 -22.23 0.30 -30.26
N TYR A 180 -22.07 -0.97 -30.63
CA TYR A 180 -20.95 -1.43 -31.45
C TYR A 180 -21.42 -2.49 -32.45
N ALA A 181 -20.80 -2.54 -33.63
CA ALA A 181 -21.10 -3.54 -34.64
C ALA A 181 -20.61 -4.93 -34.21
N ALA A 182 -21.48 -5.92 -34.35
CA ALA A 182 -21.09 -7.33 -34.27
C ALA A 182 -20.12 -7.70 -35.41
N ALA A 183 -19.44 -8.85 -35.27
CA ALA A 183 -18.68 -9.41 -36.39
C ALA A 183 -19.61 -9.64 -37.60
N PRO A 184 -19.22 -9.23 -38.82
CA PRO A 184 -20.08 -9.36 -40.00
C PRO A 184 -20.35 -10.85 -40.29
N ALA A 185 -21.63 -11.21 -40.42
CA ALA A 185 -22.06 -12.57 -40.78
C ALA A 185 -21.84 -12.90 -42.27
N GLY A 186 -21.36 -11.94 -43.07
CA GLY A 186 -21.06 -12.06 -44.50
C GLY A 186 -20.64 -10.72 -45.11
N PRO A 187 -20.14 -10.70 -46.37
CA PRO A 187 -19.52 -9.52 -46.99
C PRO A 187 -20.47 -8.33 -47.24
N ASP A 188 -21.79 -8.55 -47.34
CA ASP A 188 -22.78 -7.51 -47.69
C ASP A 188 -23.86 -7.29 -46.61
N GLN A 189 -23.66 -7.77 -45.38
CA GLN A 189 -24.62 -7.55 -44.29
C GLN A 189 -24.11 -6.49 -43.33
N THR A 190 -24.90 -5.42 -43.14
CA THR A 190 -24.68 -4.48 -42.04
C THR A 190 -24.93 -5.23 -40.72
N PRO A 191 -23.91 -5.41 -39.87
CA PRO A 191 -24.09 -6.13 -38.62
C PRO A 191 -25.04 -5.37 -37.68
N PRO A 192 -25.90 -6.07 -36.92
CA PRO A 192 -26.73 -5.42 -35.91
C PRO A 192 -25.86 -4.78 -34.83
N LEU A 193 -26.32 -3.63 -34.30
CA LEU A 193 -25.69 -3.01 -33.14
C LEU A 193 -25.92 -3.87 -31.89
N GLN A 194 -24.85 -4.10 -31.15
CA GLN A 194 -24.85 -4.79 -29.87
C GLN A 194 -24.59 -3.80 -28.73
N PHE A 195 -25.08 -4.17 -27.56
CA PHE A 195 -24.85 -3.47 -26.31
C PHE A 195 -24.59 -4.52 -25.23
N THR A 196 -23.71 -4.22 -24.29
CA THR A 196 -23.37 -5.12 -23.19
C THR A 196 -23.44 -4.37 -21.87
N SER A 197 -23.78 -5.08 -20.78
CA SER A 197 -23.57 -4.54 -19.44
C SER A 197 -22.07 -4.43 -19.14
N LEU A 198 -21.70 -3.63 -18.14
CA LEU A 198 -20.33 -3.55 -17.64
C LEU A 198 -19.83 -4.93 -17.18
N ALA A 199 -20.65 -5.65 -16.42
CA ALA A 199 -20.29 -6.96 -15.88
C ALA A 199 -20.10 -8.01 -16.99
N ASP A 200 -20.95 -8.01 -18.02
CA ASP A 200 -20.78 -8.87 -19.20
C ASP A 200 -19.54 -8.48 -20.02
N GLY A 201 -19.27 -7.18 -20.19
CA GLY A 201 -18.09 -6.69 -20.89
C GLY A 201 -16.78 -7.10 -20.21
N LEU A 202 -16.80 -7.23 -18.88
CA LEU A 202 -15.72 -7.75 -18.06
C LEU A 202 -15.78 -9.28 -17.87
N ALA A 203 -16.78 -9.96 -18.42
CA ALA A 203 -17.05 -11.40 -18.23
C ALA A 203 -17.03 -11.83 -16.75
N LEU A 204 -17.85 -11.14 -15.95
CA LEU A 204 -18.05 -11.45 -14.54
C LEU A 204 -19.24 -12.42 -14.35
N PRO A 205 -19.15 -13.38 -13.43
CA PRO A 205 -20.22 -14.33 -13.15
C PRO A 205 -21.45 -13.63 -12.53
N THR A 206 -22.61 -14.27 -12.62
CA THR A 206 -23.87 -13.79 -12.02
C THR A 206 -24.17 -14.41 -10.65
N ASP A 207 -23.30 -15.31 -10.14
CA ASP A 207 -23.46 -15.91 -8.81
C ASP A 207 -23.43 -14.81 -7.72
N PRO A 208 -24.48 -14.67 -6.89
CA PRO A 208 -24.51 -13.68 -5.80
C PRO A 208 -23.40 -13.84 -4.76
N ARG A 209 -22.75 -15.01 -4.68
CA ARG A 209 -21.60 -15.25 -3.80
C ARG A 209 -20.26 -14.86 -4.44
N ALA A 210 -20.25 -14.54 -5.74
CA ALA A 210 -19.03 -14.15 -6.43
C ALA A 210 -18.73 -12.67 -6.18
N PHE A 211 -17.52 -12.40 -5.72
CA PHE A 211 -16.94 -11.08 -5.62
C PHE A 211 -15.76 -10.97 -6.58
N VAL A 212 -15.52 -9.76 -7.06
CA VAL A 212 -14.34 -9.44 -7.86
C VAL A 212 -13.50 -8.44 -7.09
N ILE A 213 -12.20 -8.74 -6.98
CA ILE A 213 -11.20 -7.81 -6.47
C ILE A 213 -10.38 -7.31 -7.66
N PHE A 214 -10.10 -6.02 -7.72
CA PHE A 214 -9.27 -5.41 -8.75
C PHE A 214 -8.48 -4.24 -8.14
N SER A 215 -7.37 -3.88 -8.76
CA SER A 215 -6.48 -2.82 -8.27
C SER A 215 -6.43 -1.65 -9.24
N ASP A 216 -6.43 -0.43 -8.73
CA ASP A 216 -6.13 0.76 -9.52
C ASP A 216 -4.61 0.97 -9.61
N GLN A 217 -4.06 0.84 -10.82
CA GLN A 217 -2.62 0.97 -11.06
C GLN A 217 -2.07 2.35 -10.67
N LEU A 218 -2.89 3.39 -10.65
CA LEU A 218 -2.46 4.76 -10.35
C LEU A 218 -2.37 5.03 -8.85
N THR A 219 -3.28 4.47 -8.06
CA THR A 219 -3.35 4.68 -6.60
C THR A 219 -2.76 3.53 -5.79
N GLY A 220 -2.63 2.34 -6.38
CA GLY A 220 -2.23 1.11 -5.70
C GLY A 220 -3.33 0.51 -4.81
N LEU A 221 -4.53 1.09 -4.79
CA LEU A 221 -5.63 0.59 -3.98
C LEU A 221 -6.33 -0.58 -4.66
N GLU A 222 -6.71 -1.56 -3.84
CA GLU A 222 -7.60 -2.65 -4.21
C GLU A 222 -9.06 -2.31 -3.87
N TYR A 223 -9.97 -2.82 -4.68
CA TYR A 223 -11.41 -2.65 -4.55
C TYR A 223 -12.07 -4.02 -4.61
N ILE A 224 -13.05 -4.25 -3.76
CA ILE A 224 -13.91 -5.45 -3.80
C ILE A 224 -15.34 -5.05 -4.19
N ARG A 225 -15.95 -5.82 -5.09
CA ARG A 225 -17.35 -5.64 -5.53
C ARG A 225 -18.06 -6.97 -5.67
N ASN A 226 -19.32 -7.02 -5.27
CA ASN A 226 -20.18 -8.15 -5.57
C ASN A 226 -20.51 -8.18 -7.07
N CYS A 227 -20.38 -9.35 -7.71
CA CYS A 227 -20.60 -9.46 -9.16
C CYS A 227 -22.08 -9.29 -9.53
N ALA A 228 -23.01 -9.78 -8.70
CA ALA A 228 -24.44 -9.59 -8.95
C ALA A 228 -24.85 -8.12 -8.84
N ASP A 229 -24.26 -7.35 -7.92
CA ASP A 229 -24.47 -5.91 -7.83
C ASP A 229 -23.96 -5.17 -9.07
N LEU A 230 -22.80 -5.58 -9.61
CA LEU A 230 -22.28 -5.01 -10.86
C LEU A 230 -23.19 -5.31 -12.06
N HIS A 231 -23.82 -6.48 -12.10
CA HIS A 231 -24.83 -6.82 -13.11
C HIS A 231 -26.10 -5.97 -12.98
N ASN A 232 -26.58 -5.75 -11.76
CA ASN A 232 -27.83 -5.06 -11.49
C ASN A 232 -27.72 -3.53 -11.56
N GLN A 233 -26.65 -2.97 -10.99
CA GLN A 233 -26.49 -1.55 -10.74
C GLN A 233 -25.31 -0.92 -11.51
N GLY A 234 -24.37 -1.72 -12.00
CA GLY A 234 -23.11 -1.25 -12.56
C GLY A 234 -22.11 -0.79 -11.50
N LEU A 235 -21.11 -0.02 -11.91
CA LEU A 235 -20.05 0.50 -11.04
C LEU A 235 -20.21 2.01 -10.84
N TYR A 236 -20.36 2.44 -9.59
CA TYR A 236 -20.31 3.84 -9.21
C TYR A 236 -18.86 4.32 -9.09
N ILE A 237 -18.56 5.49 -9.63
CA ILE A 237 -17.23 6.11 -9.64
C ILE A 237 -17.35 7.61 -9.36
N GLU A 238 -16.40 8.14 -8.58
CA GLU A 238 -16.19 9.56 -8.35
C GLU A 238 -14.78 9.96 -8.81
N LEU A 239 -14.69 11.07 -9.54
CA LEU A 239 -13.44 11.56 -10.14
C LEU A 239 -13.29 13.06 -9.91
N GLY A 240 -12.07 13.45 -9.52
CA GLY A 240 -11.65 14.85 -9.54
C GLY A 240 -11.29 15.33 -10.95
N GLY A 241 -10.84 16.59 -11.05
CA GLY A 241 -10.46 17.18 -12.32
C GLY A 241 -9.22 16.51 -12.90
N TYR A 242 -9.28 16.10 -14.18
CA TYR A 242 -8.20 15.38 -14.87
C TYR A 242 -7.74 14.08 -14.19
N LYS A 243 -8.54 13.50 -13.30
CA LYS A 243 -8.22 12.22 -12.66
C LYS A 243 -8.61 11.05 -13.54
N ALA A 244 -7.86 9.96 -13.39
CA ALA A 244 -8.12 8.69 -14.04
C ALA A 244 -8.11 7.56 -13.01
N HIS A 245 -8.76 6.46 -13.38
CA HIS A 245 -8.60 5.14 -12.76
C HIS A 245 -8.20 4.15 -13.83
N VAL A 246 -7.22 3.30 -13.50
CA VAL A 246 -6.77 2.22 -14.37
C VAL A 246 -6.91 0.92 -13.59
N PHE A 247 -8.12 0.36 -13.60
CA PHE A 247 -8.42 -0.88 -12.90
C PHE A 247 -7.92 -2.08 -13.70
N LEU A 248 -7.08 -2.88 -13.05
CA LEU A 248 -6.42 -4.08 -13.58
C LEU A 248 -6.50 -5.22 -12.55
N ASN A 249 -5.87 -6.35 -12.85
CA ASN A 249 -5.70 -7.48 -11.93
C ASN A 249 -7.01 -8.01 -11.33
N PHE A 250 -8.06 -8.09 -12.14
CA PHE A 250 -9.36 -8.62 -11.74
C PHE A 250 -9.22 -10.09 -11.33
N ARG A 251 -9.47 -10.38 -10.05
CA ARG A 251 -9.48 -11.73 -9.47
C ARG A 251 -10.87 -12.05 -8.92
N LEU A 252 -11.42 -13.20 -9.30
CA LEU A 252 -12.69 -13.69 -8.78
C LEU A 252 -12.44 -14.44 -7.47
N VAL A 253 -13.23 -14.12 -6.47
CA VAL A 253 -13.27 -14.79 -5.16
C VAL A 253 -14.71 -15.09 -4.80
N TYR A 254 -14.93 -16.14 -4.00
CA TYR A 254 -16.27 -16.58 -3.64
C TYR A 254 -16.44 -16.54 -2.14
N ASP A 255 -17.57 -16.00 -1.71
CA ASP A 255 -17.92 -15.93 -0.30
C ASP A 255 -18.31 -17.31 0.22
N ASP A 256 -17.89 -17.60 1.44
CA ASP A 256 -18.20 -18.84 2.14
C ASP A 256 -19.39 -18.62 3.12
N ALA A 257 -19.66 -19.61 3.97
CA ALA A 257 -20.76 -19.51 4.94
C ALA A 257 -20.58 -18.42 6.00
N SER A 258 -19.36 -17.89 6.19
CA SER A 258 -19.07 -16.80 7.13
C SER A 258 -19.46 -15.42 6.59
N HIS A 259 -19.74 -15.30 5.29
CA HIS A 259 -20.12 -14.05 4.63
C HIS A 259 -19.12 -12.89 4.81
N ARG A 260 -17.83 -13.22 5.01
CA ARG A 260 -16.76 -12.25 5.29
C ARG A 260 -16.55 -11.27 4.13
N LEU A 261 -16.59 -11.73 2.88
CA LEU A 261 -16.41 -10.85 1.72
C LEU A 261 -17.57 -9.87 1.60
N ASN A 262 -18.79 -10.33 1.81
CA ASN A 262 -19.97 -9.49 1.82
C ASN A 262 -19.92 -8.43 2.92
N HIS A 263 -19.55 -8.82 4.14
CA HIS A 263 -19.42 -7.88 5.25
C HIS A 263 -18.35 -6.83 4.98
N LEU A 264 -17.15 -7.23 4.53
CA LEU A 264 -16.08 -6.29 4.18
C LEU A 264 -16.50 -5.34 3.05
N SER A 265 -17.11 -5.86 1.98
CA SER A 265 -17.59 -5.04 0.86
C SER A 265 -18.61 -3.99 1.33
N GLY A 266 -19.47 -4.34 2.29
CA GLY A 266 -20.42 -3.41 2.91
C GLY A 266 -19.73 -2.33 3.75
N LEU A 267 -18.73 -2.71 4.57
CA LEU A 267 -17.96 -1.77 5.40
C LEU A 267 -17.16 -0.78 4.56
N LEU A 268 -16.51 -1.24 3.49
CA LEU A 268 -15.77 -0.38 2.58
C LEU A 268 -16.70 0.54 1.78
N ASN A 269 -17.96 0.13 1.56
CA ASN A 269 -18.98 0.93 0.88
C ASN A 269 -18.49 1.56 -0.43
N GLY A 270 -17.77 0.79 -1.23
CA GLY A 270 -17.20 1.25 -2.49
C GLY A 270 -15.80 1.90 -2.40
N GLN A 271 -15.30 2.22 -1.21
CA GLN A 271 -13.94 2.76 -1.04
C GLN A 271 -12.87 1.69 -1.34
N GLY A 272 -11.70 2.15 -1.75
CA GLY A 272 -10.52 1.30 -1.94
C GLY A 272 -9.76 1.07 -0.63
N THR A 273 -9.03 -0.02 -0.55
CA THR A 273 -8.12 -0.35 0.56
C THR A 273 -6.74 -0.71 0.01
N ALA A 274 -5.67 -0.58 0.80
CA ALA A 274 -4.32 -0.95 0.36
C ALA A 274 -4.20 -2.46 0.06
N SER A 275 -4.93 -3.29 0.80
CA SER A 275 -5.00 -4.74 0.62
C SER A 275 -6.35 -5.23 1.11
N VAL A 276 -7.10 -5.93 0.23
CA VAL A 276 -8.37 -6.58 0.62
C VAL A 276 -8.10 -7.73 1.57
N ASN A 277 -6.97 -8.43 1.41
CA ASN A 277 -6.61 -9.55 2.29
C ASN A 277 -6.33 -9.05 3.72
N ASP A 278 -5.57 -7.96 3.86
CA ASP A 278 -5.27 -7.37 5.17
C ASP A 278 -6.55 -6.83 5.81
N ALA A 279 -7.44 -6.22 5.02
CA ALA A 279 -8.72 -5.74 5.53
C ALA A 279 -9.65 -6.87 6.01
N LEU A 280 -9.64 -8.03 5.34
CA LEU A 280 -10.33 -9.23 5.82
C LEU A 280 -9.73 -9.75 7.13
N LEU A 281 -8.41 -9.78 7.20
CA LEU A 281 -7.67 -10.21 8.39
C LEU A 281 -7.92 -9.26 9.57
N GLU A 282 -7.95 -7.94 9.36
CA GLU A 282 -8.31 -6.96 10.38
C GLU A 282 -9.75 -7.13 10.88
N LEU A 283 -10.68 -7.50 10.00
CA LEU A 283 -12.06 -7.78 10.37
C LEU A 283 -12.16 -9.02 11.27
N GLU A 284 -11.39 -10.06 10.95
CA GLU A 284 -11.32 -11.30 11.73
C GLU A 284 -10.68 -11.07 13.09
N LEU A 285 -9.56 -10.35 13.12
CA LEU A 285 -8.81 -10.04 14.33
C LEU A 285 -9.40 -8.88 15.14
N ALA A 286 -10.55 -8.31 14.75
CA ALA A 286 -11.14 -7.17 15.44
C ALA A 286 -11.27 -7.34 16.97
N PRO A 287 -11.63 -8.53 17.51
CA PRO A 287 -11.65 -8.75 18.97
C PRO A 287 -10.30 -8.55 19.67
N VAL A 288 -9.18 -8.78 18.97
CA VAL A 288 -7.81 -8.62 19.49
C VAL A 288 -7.25 -7.24 19.14
N LEU A 289 -7.45 -6.76 17.91
CA LEU A 289 -6.92 -5.47 17.47
C LEU A 289 -7.57 -4.28 18.15
N ALA A 290 -8.85 -4.37 18.53
CA ALA A 290 -9.52 -3.30 19.27
C ALA A 290 -8.87 -3.01 20.64
N PRO A 291 -8.70 -3.99 21.56
CA PRO A 291 -7.98 -3.76 22.81
C PRO A 291 -6.50 -3.44 22.59
N TYR A 292 -5.84 -4.01 21.56
CA TYR A 292 -4.46 -3.66 21.25
C TYR A 292 -4.31 -2.19 20.82
N ARG A 293 -5.19 -1.65 19.97
CA ARG A 293 -5.19 -0.23 19.57
C ARG A 293 -5.46 0.71 20.75
N ALA A 294 -6.31 0.30 21.69
CA ALA A 294 -6.57 1.07 22.92
C ALA A 294 -5.29 1.19 23.78
N LEU A 295 -4.46 0.16 23.76
CA LEU A 295 -3.19 0.10 24.48
C LEU A 295 -2.05 0.82 23.74
N VAL A 296 -1.92 0.55 22.44
CA VAL A 296 -0.81 0.99 21.58
C VAL A 296 -1.29 2.09 20.63
N ASN A 297 -1.14 3.33 21.09
CA ASN A 297 -1.40 4.54 20.32
C ASN A 297 -0.52 5.69 20.84
N GLY A 298 -0.44 6.79 20.07
CA GLY A 298 0.42 7.91 20.43
C GLY A 298 0.10 8.52 21.81
N SER A 299 -1.19 8.57 22.18
CA SER A 299 -1.62 9.14 23.46
C SER A 299 -1.20 8.29 24.67
N SER A 300 -1.26 6.96 24.55
CA SER A 300 -0.81 6.05 25.61
C SER A 300 0.70 6.14 25.80
N ILE A 301 1.48 6.19 24.72
CA ILE A 301 2.94 6.38 24.78
C ILE A 301 3.29 7.71 25.46
N GLN A 302 2.62 8.81 25.07
CA GLN A 302 2.85 10.13 25.68
C GLN A 302 2.48 10.18 27.16
N ARG A 303 1.37 9.53 27.56
CA ARG A 303 0.96 9.45 28.97
C ARG A 303 1.98 8.69 29.81
N LEU A 304 2.49 7.57 29.31
CA LEU A 304 3.54 6.79 29.99
C LEU A 304 4.81 7.62 30.18
N LEU A 305 5.23 8.35 29.14
CA LEU A 305 6.37 9.27 29.21
C LEU A 305 6.18 10.38 30.23
N ALA A 306 5.03 11.04 30.21
CA ALA A 306 4.71 12.11 31.15
C ALA A 306 4.72 11.62 32.60
N SER A 307 4.37 10.35 32.85
CA SER A 307 4.32 9.78 34.20
C SER A 307 5.67 9.78 34.93
N GLN A 308 6.80 9.82 34.20
CA GLN A 308 8.15 9.95 34.78
C GLN A 308 8.32 11.23 35.60
N GLN A 309 7.58 12.29 35.27
CA GLN A 309 7.69 13.61 35.91
C GLN A 309 6.53 13.88 36.88
N THR A 310 5.67 12.88 37.12
CA THR A 310 4.51 13.00 38.01
C THR A 310 4.80 12.49 39.41
N ASP A 311 3.91 12.77 40.37
CA ASP A 311 4.00 12.20 41.70
C ASP A 311 3.70 10.69 41.70
N ALA A 312 4.17 10.00 42.75
CA ALA A 312 4.03 8.54 42.87
C ALA A 312 2.56 8.07 42.82
N ALA A 313 1.61 8.90 43.27
CA ALA A 313 0.18 8.60 43.23
C ALA A 313 -0.35 8.59 41.78
N SER A 314 -0.03 9.61 40.98
CA SER A 314 -0.43 9.69 39.58
C SER A 314 0.21 8.59 38.74
N GLN A 315 1.50 8.30 38.97
CA GLN A 315 2.20 7.21 38.29
C GLN A 315 1.53 5.85 38.60
N THR A 316 1.11 5.63 39.85
CA THR A 316 0.42 4.38 40.25
C THR A 316 -0.93 4.22 39.54
N LEU A 317 -1.68 5.31 39.34
CA LEU A 317 -2.95 5.28 38.59
C LEU A 317 -2.73 4.92 37.11
N VAL A 318 -1.71 5.51 36.47
CA VAL A 318 -1.37 5.21 35.06
C VAL A 318 -0.96 3.75 34.90
N LEU A 319 -0.16 3.21 35.82
CA LEU A 319 0.26 1.81 35.78
C LEU A 319 -0.91 0.83 36.03
N ALA A 320 -1.85 1.17 36.93
CA ALA A 320 -3.04 0.36 37.17
C ALA A 320 -4.00 0.36 35.96
N GLU A 321 -4.17 1.49 35.28
CA GLU A 321 -4.93 1.57 34.03
C GLU A 321 -4.28 0.70 32.93
N LEU A 322 -2.95 0.75 32.83
CA LEU A 322 -2.20 -0.08 31.88
C LEU A 322 -2.39 -1.58 32.17
N GLU A 323 -2.30 -2.00 33.43
CA GLU A 323 -2.49 -3.38 33.86
C GLU A 323 -3.88 -3.91 33.48
N ALA A 324 -4.93 -3.11 33.71
CA ALA A 324 -6.30 -3.46 33.35
C ALA A 324 -6.50 -3.60 31.84
N ASN A 325 -5.92 -2.68 31.05
CA ASN A 325 -5.99 -2.73 29.59
C ASN A 325 -5.20 -3.93 29.02
N LEU A 326 -4.01 -4.21 29.57
CA LEU A 326 -3.23 -5.41 29.23
C LEU A 326 -3.99 -6.69 29.55
N THR A 327 -4.60 -6.78 30.73
CA THR A 327 -5.42 -7.94 31.11
C THR A 327 -6.57 -8.14 30.12
N THR A 328 -7.24 -7.05 29.71
CA THR A 328 -8.33 -7.10 28.72
C THR A 328 -7.84 -7.65 27.38
N LEU A 329 -6.68 -7.17 26.90
CA LEU A 329 -6.06 -7.65 25.66
C LEU A 329 -5.69 -9.14 25.76
N LEU A 330 -5.02 -9.55 26.84
CA LEU A 330 -4.54 -10.92 27.02
C LEU A 330 -5.72 -11.91 27.12
N SER A 331 -6.81 -11.53 27.81
CA SER A 331 -8.04 -12.32 27.82
C SER A 331 -8.69 -12.42 26.45
N ALA A 332 -8.72 -11.32 25.68
CA ALA A 332 -9.25 -11.34 24.32
C ALA A 332 -8.43 -12.26 23.39
N ILE A 333 -7.10 -12.31 23.58
CA ILE A 333 -6.22 -13.25 22.87
C ILE A 333 -6.55 -14.70 23.23
N GLN A 334 -6.73 -15.01 24.51
CA GLN A 334 -7.08 -16.36 24.98
C GLN A 334 -8.42 -16.84 24.41
N GLU A 335 -9.42 -15.95 24.41
CA GLU A 335 -10.74 -16.23 23.83
C GLU A 335 -10.67 -16.41 22.32
N PHE A 336 -9.90 -15.56 21.62
CA PHE A 336 -9.76 -15.62 20.16
C PHE A 336 -9.05 -16.88 19.67
N GLU A 337 -7.97 -17.28 20.34
CA GLU A 337 -7.21 -18.50 20.00
C GLU A 337 -7.83 -19.78 20.58
N GLU A 338 -8.92 -19.67 21.35
CA GLU A 338 -9.52 -20.77 22.11
C GLU A 338 -8.47 -21.56 22.92
N SER A 339 -7.51 -20.86 23.52
CA SER A 339 -6.33 -21.43 24.20
C SER A 339 -5.94 -20.66 25.45
N GLU A 340 -5.60 -21.38 26.52
CA GLU A 340 -5.17 -20.81 27.79
C GLU A 340 -3.71 -21.18 28.08
N GLY A 341 -2.87 -20.15 28.22
CA GLY A 341 -1.48 -20.23 28.67
C GLY A 341 -1.33 -19.71 30.10
N ARG A 342 -0.57 -18.63 30.26
CA ARG A 342 -0.41 -17.96 31.56
C ARG A 342 -1.66 -17.16 31.92
N VAL A 343 -1.93 -17.00 33.21
CA VAL A 343 -3.06 -16.19 33.68
C VAL A 343 -2.89 -14.73 33.23
N ALA A 344 -3.88 -14.20 32.51
CA ALA A 344 -3.83 -12.87 31.90
C ALA A 344 -3.44 -11.76 32.90
N ALA A 345 -4.03 -11.77 34.10
CA ALA A 345 -3.74 -10.79 35.15
C ALA A 345 -2.30 -10.90 35.70
N GLU A 346 -1.77 -12.11 35.86
CA GLU A 346 -0.38 -12.31 36.34
C GLU A 346 0.63 -11.82 35.30
N LEU A 347 0.37 -12.13 34.02
CA LEU A 347 1.21 -11.70 32.91
C LEU A 347 1.17 -10.17 32.74
N ALA A 348 -0.01 -9.55 32.84
CA ALA A 348 -0.15 -8.10 32.82
C ALA A 348 0.64 -7.42 33.96
N ALA A 349 0.55 -7.97 35.18
CA ALA A 349 1.29 -7.45 36.33
C ALA A 349 2.81 -7.53 36.12
N GLU A 350 3.34 -8.59 35.51
CA GLU A 350 4.77 -8.72 35.20
C GLU A 350 5.26 -7.68 34.18
N VAL A 351 4.47 -7.41 33.15
CA VAL A 351 4.77 -6.34 32.17
C VAL A 351 4.82 -4.99 32.87
N VAL A 352 3.89 -4.72 33.79
CA VAL A 352 3.86 -3.48 34.59
C VAL A 352 5.04 -3.39 35.55
N VAL A 353 5.48 -4.49 36.15
CA VAL A 353 6.71 -4.53 36.97
C VAL A 353 7.94 -4.16 36.13
N THR A 354 8.03 -4.70 34.91
CA THR A 354 9.13 -4.40 33.98
C THR A 354 9.14 -2.91 33.59
N LEU A 355 7.97 -2.33 33.34
CA LEU A 355 7.84 -0.89 33.11
C LEU A 355 8.27 -0.07 34.32
N ARG A 356 7.79 -0.43 35.52
CA ARG A 356 8.16 0.28 36.75
C ARG A 356 9.67 0.29 36.95
N ARG A 357 10.33 -0.86 36.74
CA ARG A 357 11.79 -0.93 36.77
C ARG A 357 12.45 -0.03 35.75
N ALA A 358 11.95 0.01 34.51
CA ALA A 358 12.48 0.90 33.48
C ALA A 358 12.31 2.39 33.83
N LEU A 359 11.24 2.76 34.55
CA LEU A 359 10.99 4.12 35.03
C LEU A 359 11.83 4.47 36.27
N ASP A 360 12.13 3.49 37.12
CA ASP A 360 13.01 3.65 38.30
C ASP A 360 14.49 3.73 37.89
N LEU A 361 14.85 3.13 36.75
CA LEU A 361 16.16 3.32 36.14
C LEU A 361 16.25 4.73 35.53
N GLU A 362 17.35 5.43 35.76
CA GLU A 362 17.65 6.71 35.12
C GLU A 362 18.50 6.47 33.85
N PRO A 363 17.92 6.24 32.66
CA PRO A 363 18.69 5.93 31.45
C PRO A 363 19.64 7.07 31.05
N ALA A 364 19.35 8.31 31.45
CA ALA A 364 20.24 9.45 31.23
C ALA A 364 21.54 9.37 32.05
N ALA A 365 21.55 8.61 33.15
CA ALA A 365 22.71 8.42 34.02
C ALA A 365 23.50 7.14 33.70
N ASP A 366 22.96 6.24 32.86
CA ASP A 366 23.59 4.98 32.49
C ASP A 366 24.24 5.06 31.10
N PRO A 367 25.58 4.98 30.99
CA PRO A 367 26.29 5.11 29.71
C PRO A 367 26.07 3.92 28.77
N LEU A 368 25.53 2.79 29.25
CA LEU A 368 25.20 1.63 28.43
C LEU A 368 23.75 1.64 27.96
N ALA A 369 22.91 2.53 28.49
CA ALA A 369 21.53 2.67 28.06
C ALA A 369 21.42 3.18 26.62
N PRO A 370 20.35 2.82 25.88
CA PRO A 370 20.09 3.36 24.56
C PRO A 370 20.03 4.87 24.57
N ALA A 371 20.85 5.52 23.74
CA ALA A 371 20.85 6.98 23.60
C ALA A 371 19.44 7.55 23.36
N ALA A 372 18.61 6.82 22.61
CA ALA A 372 17.23 7.21 22.33
C ALA A 372 16.36 7.33 23.60
N LEU A 373 16.63 6.51 24.63
CA LEU A 373 15.99 6.60 25.96
C LEU A 373 16.63 7.69 26.83
N SER A 374 17.97 7.77 26.81
CA SER A 374 18.75 8.76 27.58
C SER A 374 18.47 10.20 27.16
N ASP A 375 18.23 10.43 25.87
CA ASP A 375 17.85 11.74 25.32
C ASP A 375 16.43 12.16 25.72
N GLY A 376 15.66 11.27 26.35
CA GLY A 376 14.26 11.52 26.74
C GLY A 376 13.33 11.71 25.55
N THR A 377 13.76 11.29 24.36
CA THR A 377 12.96 11.50 23.15
C THR A 377 11.73 10.59 23.15
N PRO A 378 10.58 11.05 22.64
CA PRO A 378 9.43 10.19 22.36
C PRO A 378 9.81 9.01 21.43
N ALA A 379 10.85 9.20 20.60
CA ALA A 379 11.33 8.22 19.65
C ALA A 379 11.90 6.94 20.31
N GLY A 380 12.78 7.08 21.29
CA GLY A 380 13.35 5.93 22.00
C GLY A 380 12.32 5.22 22.85
N TRP A 381 11.54 6.00 23.60
CA TRP A 381 10.53 5.43 24.48
C TRP A 381 9.36 4.81 23.74
N GLY A 382 9.00 5.31 22.54
CA GLY A 382 7.99 4.68 21.71
C GLY A 382 8.39 3.25 21.29
N ALA A 383 9.65 3.02 20.92
CA ALA A 383 10.14 1.68 20.58
C ALA A 383 10.15 0.75 21.81
N PHE A 384 10.61 1.24 22.97
CA PHE A 384 10.57 0.47 24.22
C PHE A 384 9.14 0.11 24.63
N CYS A 385 8.23 1.08 24.66
CA CYS A 385 6.82 0.86 24.97
C CYS A 385 6.16 -0.09 23.95
N GLY A 386 6.45 0.06 22.66
CA GLY A 386 5.95 -0.84 21.63
C GLY A 386 6.40 -2.29 21.84
N TRP A 387 7.67 -2.51 22.18
CA TRP A 387 8.17 -3.83 22.58
C TRP A 387 7.50 -4.33 23.86
N LEU A 388 7.47 -3.52 24.92
CA LEU A 388 6.93 -3.89 26.22
C LEU A 388 5.46 -4.34 26.11
N LEU A 389 4.65 -3.65 25.32
CA LEU A 389 3.22 -3.94 25.14
C LEU A 389 2.95 -5.12 24.19
N THR A 390 4.00 -5.71 23.59
CA THR A 390 3.88 -6.76 22.58
C THR A 390 4.67 -8.03 22.91
N HIS A 391 5.79 -7.94 23.62
CA HIS A 391 6.77 -9.02 23.77
C HIS A 391 6.19 -10.29 24.42
N ALA A 392 5.25 -10.11 25.34
CA ALA A 392 4.70 -11.18 26.17
C ALA A 392 3.38 -11.77 25.64
N LEU A 393 2.82 -11.26 24.53
CA LEU A 393 1.47 -11.67 24.08
C LEU A 393 1.36 -13.18 23.84
N GLY A 394 2.37 -13.79 23.22
CA GLY A 394 2.42 -15.23 22.94
C GLY A 394 2.41 -16.12 24.18
N ALA A 395 2.67 -15.56 25.37
CA ALA A 395 2.56 -16.30 26.65
C ALA A 395 1.12 -16.39 27.17
N ALA A 396 0.18 -15.66 26.56
CA ALA A 396 -1.24 -15.73 26.88
C ALA A 396 -1.85 -17.09 26.54
N ILE A 397 -1.29 -17.79 25.54
CA ILE A 397 -1.76 -19.09 25.05
C ILE A 397 -0.76 -20.19 25.36
N GLN A 398 -1.18 -21.45 25.16
CA GLN A 398 -0.25 -22.58 25.26
C GLN A 398 0.73 -22.56 24.07
N SER A 399 1.97 -22.17 24.32
CA SER A 399 3.05 -22.12 23.31
C SER A 399 4.36 -22.68 23.86
N ASP A 400 5.07 -23.45 23.03
CA ASP A 400 6.41 -23.96 23.33
C ASP A 400 7.48 -22.85 23.29
N ASP A 401 7.22 -21.78 22.52
CA ASP A 401 8.11 -20.62 22.37
C ASP A 401 7.26 -19.33 22.32
N PRO A 402 6.86 -18.80 23.49
CA PRO A 402 6.06 -17.58 23.59
C PRO A 402 6.71 -16.38 22.90
N ALA A 403 8.05 -16.27 22.94
CA ALA A 403 8.77 -15.15 22.35
C ALA A 403 8.66 -15.16 20.83
N ARG A 404 8.86 -16.32 20.22
CA ARG A 404 8.67 -16.51 18.77
C ARG A 404 7.21 -16.30 18.37
N GLN A 405 6.25 -16.72 19.18
CA GLN A 405 4.83 -16.51 18.92
C GLN A 405 4.46 -15.02 18.93
N SER A 406 4.88 -14.27 19.96
CA SER A 406 4.70 -12.81 20.01
C SER A 406 5.30 -12.13 18.79
N ARG A 407 6.50 -12.55 18.37
CA ARG A 407 7.14 -12.02 17.16
C ARG A 407 6.31 -12.34 15.92
N ALA A 408 5.85 -13.57 15.75
CA ALA A 408 5.06 -13.96 14.59
C ALA A 408 3.79 -13.10 14.46
N TRP A 409 3.06 -12.89 15.57
CA TRP A 409 1.88 -12.05 15.62
C TRP A 409 2.12 -10.58 15.25
N ILE A 410 3.34 -10.05 15.37
CA ILE A 410 3.64 -8.69 14.87
C ILE A 410 3.31 -8.57 13.36
N ASP A 411 3.57 -9.63 12.60
CA ASP A 411 3.26 -9.68 11.17
C ASP A 411 1.90 -10.35 10.90
N GLU A 412 1.69 -11.55 11.46
CA GLU A 412 0.49 -12.36 11.21
C GLU A 412 -0.79 -11.69 11.69
N TRP A 413 -0.72 -10.86 12.73
CA TRP A 413 -1.87 -10.11 13.22
C TRP A 413 -1.83 -8.63 12.87
N LEU A 414 -0.93 -8.22 11.96
CA LEU A 414 -0.80 -6.84 11.53
C LEU A 414 -0.50 -5.85 12.67
N LEU A 415 -0.01 -6.32 13.84
CA LEU A 415 0.32 -5.44 14.97
C LEU A 415 1.42 -4.44 14.59
N GLY A 416 2.31 -4.81 13.67
CA GLY A 416 3.34 -3.93 13.11
C GLY A 416 2.75 -2.66 12.47
N LYS A 417 1.56 -2.74 11.86
CA LYS A 417 0.88 -1.58 11.27
C LYS A 417 0.41 -0.61 12.37
N ILE A 418 -0.17 -1.15 13.44
CA ILE A 418 -0.64 -0.37 14.60
C ILE A 418 0.54 0.24 15.35
N LEU A 419 1.63 -0.52 15.52
CA LEU A 419 2.88 -0.01 16.09
C LEU A 419 3.44 1.14 15.25
N ALA A 420 3.52 0.99 13.93
CA ALA A 420 4.00 2.07 13.06
C ALA A 420 3.14 3.33 13.17
N GLU A 421 1.81 3.19 13.23
CA GLU A 421 0.87 4.30 13.42
C GLU A 421 1.07 4.98 14.79
N ALA A 422 1.13 4.21 15.88
CA ALA A 422 1.37 4.74 17.22
C ALA A 422 2.71 5.49 17.34
N LEU A 423 3.77 4.97 16.69
CA LEU A 423 5.05 5.66 16.61
C LEU A 423 4.88 7.00 15.84
N ARG A 424 4.26 7.01 14.65
CA ARG A 424 4.02 8.26 13.89
C ARG A 424 3.23 9.29 14.71
N GLU A 425 2.13 8.88 15.35
CA GLU A 425 1.29 9.75 16.20
C GLU A 425 2.06 10.36 17.38
N SER A 426 3.02 9.61 17.94
CA SER A 426 3.86 10.10 19.03
C SER A 426 4.97 11.09 18.59
N GLY A 427 5.02 11.45 17.30
CA GLY A 427 5.89 12.49 16.75
C GLY A 427 7.07 11.97 15.93
N PHE A 428 7.05 10.71 15.47
CA PHE A 428 8.11 10.14 14.66
C PHE A 428 8.04 10.60 13.20
N ARG A 429 9.20 10.73 12.54
CA ARG A 429 9.26 10.84 11.06
C ARG A 429 8.92 9.48 10.44
N ASP A 430 8.27 9.46 9.28
CA ASP A 430 7.73 8.24 8.66
C ASP A 430 8.74 7.07 8.57
N TRP A 431 9.97 7.34 8.09
CA TRP A 431 11.00 6.30 7.95
C TRP A 431 11.55 5.77 9.28
N LEU A 432 11.43 6.55 10.37
CA LEU A 432 11.83 6.11 11.71
C LEU A 432 10.81 5.16 12.32
N ALA A 433 9.53 5.26 11.96
CA ALA A 433 8.49 4.37 12.46
C ALA A 433 8.73 2.92 11.98
N ASP A 434 9.02 2.73 10.70
CA ASP A 434 9.28 1.39 10.14
C ASP A 434 10.55 0.77 10.73
N ARG A 435 11.61 1.58 10.92
CA ARG A 435 12.83 1.13 11.64
C ARG A 435 12.55 0.80 13.11
N GLY A 436 11.64 1.54 13.76
CA GLY A 436 11.18 1.27 15.13
C GLY A 436 10.43 -0.05 15.25
N VAL A 437 9.51 -0.35 14.33
CA VAL A 437 8.83 -1.66 14.26
C VAL A 437 9.83 -2.78 14.05
N LEU A 438 10.82 -2.59 13.18
CA LEU A 438 11.88 -3.57 12.97
C LEU A 438 12.71 -3.81 14.23
N LEU A 439 13.05 -2.76 14.98
CA LEU A 439 13.70 -2.90 16.28
C LEU A 439 12.83 -3.71 17.25
N ILE A 440 11.53 -3.40 17.36
CA ILE A 440 10.60 -4.12 18.24
C ILE A 440 10.60 -5.62 17.91
N LYS A 441 10.54 -5.98 16.63
CA LYS A 441 10.63 -7.37 16.16
C LYS A 441 11.90 -8.08 16.64
N VAL A 442 13.06 -7.42 16.50
CA VAL A 442 14.34 -7.97 16.95
C VAL A 442 14.36 -8.14 18.47
N LEU A 443 13.89 -7.14 19.22
CA LEU A 443 13.84 -7.20 20.68
C LEU A 443 12.86 -8.26 21.19
N THR A 444 11.74 -8.49 20.50
CA THR A 444 10.81 -9.58 20.83
C THR A 444 11.41 -10.95 20.57
N SER A 445 12.14 -11.12 19.46
CA SER A 445 12.80 -12.40 19.12
C SER A 445 13.96 -12.75 20.07
N LEU A 446 14.60 -11.73 20.63
CA LEU A 446 15.75 -11.86 21.52
C LEU A 446 15.40 -11.58 22.98
N GLN A 447 14.13 -11.50 23.35
CA GLN A 447 13.71 -11.00 24.67
C GLN A 447 14.27 -11.78 25.86
N ASP A 448 14.65 -13.04 25.67
CA ASP A 448 15.19 -13.93 26.71
C ASP A 448 16.70 -14.18 26.59
N TRP A 449 17.42 -13.41 25.75
CA TRP A 449 18.85 -13.62 25.48
C TRP A 449 19.72 -13.63 26.74
N TYR A 450 19.31 -12.90 27.78
CA TYR A 450 20.02 -12.72 29.04
C TYR A 450 19.77 -13.84 30.06
N GLN A 451 18.77 -14.72 29.86
CA GLN A 451 18.49 -15.81 30.80
C GLN A 451 19.63 -16.83 30.81
N GLU A 452 20.15 -17.14 29.63
CA GLU A 452 21.36 -17.94 29.42
C GLU A 452 22.32 -17.16 28.51
N PRO A 453 23.09 -16.19 29.04
CA PRO A 453 23.93 -15.32 28.21
C PRO A 453 24.97 -16.15 27.44
N PRO A 454 24.93 -16.15 26.10
CA PRO A 454 25.92 -16.87 25.31
C PRO A 454 27.25 -16.12 25.31
N ALA A 455 28.33 -16.82 24.93
CA ALA A 455 29.60 -16.17 24.66
C ALA A 455 29.44 -15.06 23.59
N PRO A 456 30.24 -13.98 23.61
CA PRO A 456 30.08 -12.83 22.72
C PRO A 456 29.92 -13.18 21.23
N LEU A 457 30.82 -14.01 20.69
CA LEU A 457 30.76 -14.44 19.28
C LEU A 457 29.50 -15.26 18.98
N ALA A 458 29.03 -16.07 19.93
CA ALA A 458 27.80 -16.83 19.77
C ALA A 458 26.55 -15.92 19.83
N LEU A 459 26.59 -14.82 20.58
CA LEU A 459 25.53 -13.80 20.52
C LEU A 459 25.51 -13.11 19.15
N LEU A 460 26.68 -12.77 18.60
CA LEU A 460 26.79 -12.20 17.25
C LEU A 460 26.29 -13.18 16.18
N ASP A 461 26.64 -14.46 16.26
CA ASP A 461 26.13 -15.50 15.36
C ASP A 461 24.60 -15.60 15.44
N ARG A 462 24.03 -15.53 16.64
CA ARG A 462 22.57 -15.51 16.85
C ARG A 462 21.92 -14.28 16.21
N LEU A 463 22.52 -13.09 16.35
CA LEU A 463 22.05 -11.87 15.69
C LEU A 463 22.10 -11.98 14.17
N LEU A 464 23.18 -12.53 13.61
CA LEU A 464 23.32 -12.67 12.16
C LEU A 464 22.47 -13.81 11.58
N ALA A 465 22.05 -14.77 12.39
CA ALA A 465 21.09 -15.80 11.99
C ALA A 465 19.65 -15.24 11.90
N ASP A 466 19.32 -14.23 12.68
CA ASP A 466 18.00 -13.62 12.71
C ASP A 466 17.77 -12.69 11.48
N PRO A 467 16.70 -12.90 10.69
CA PRO A 467 16.45 -12.11 9.49
C PRO A 467 16.10 -10.65 9.80
N ASP A 468 15.37 -10.38 10.88
CA ASP A 468 14.99 -9.02 11.27
C ASP A 468 16.21 -8.25 11.77
N ALA A 469 17.10 -8.91 12.52
CA ALA A 469 18.34 -8.32 12.99
C ALA A 469 19.28 -8.00 11.81
N ARG A 470 19.41 -8.90 10.83
CA ARG A 470 20.16 -8.60 9.59
C ARG A 470 19.57 -7.42 8.82
N GLN A 471 18.25 -7.34 8.74
CA GLN A 471 17.59 -6.20 8.09
C GLN A 471 17.83 -4.91 8.87
N TYR A 472 17.76 -4.95 10.20
CA TYR A 472 17.99 -3.80 11.08
C TYR A 472 19.42 -3.27 10.96
N LEU A 473 20.38 -4.20 10.90
CA LEU A 473 21.80 -3.95 10.73
C LEU A 473 22.18 -3.59 9.29
N GLY A 474 21.24 -3.59 8.33
CA GLY A 474 21.54 -3.31 6.93
C GLY A 474 22.63 -4.24 6.38
N VAL A 475 22.52 -5.54 6.65
CA VAL A 475 23.54 -6.50 6.20
C VAL A 475 23.50 -6.62 4.68
N ASN A 476 24.61 -6.27 4.04
CA ASN A 476 24.76 -6.35 2.58
C ASN A 476 26.08 -6.99 2.18
N ARG A 477 26.05 -7.73 1.07
CA ARG A 477 27.23 -8.39 0.50
C ARG A 477 27.84 -7.53 -0.59
N TYR A 478 29.14 -7.25 -0.46
CA TYR A 478 29.93 -6.55 -1.47
C TYR A 478 31.30 -7.23 -1.61
N ASN A 479 31.66 -7.64 -2.82
CA ASN A 479 32.88 -8.41 -3.12
C ASN A 479 33.07 -9.63 -2.20
N ASP A 480 32.00 -10.42 -2.03
CA ASP A 480 31.97 -11.61 -1.16
C ASP A 480 32.23 -11.37 0.33
N ILE A 481 32.29 -10.10 0.76
CA ILE A 481 32.38 -9.68 2.17
C ILE A 481 31.00 -9.22 2.63
N LEU A 482 30.56 -9.68 3.80
CA LEU A 482 29.35 -9.17 4.47
C LEU A 482 29.70 -7.91 5.26
N TRP A 483 28.97 -6.84 4.99
CA TRP A 483 29.06 -5.56 5.69
C TRP A 483 27.76 -5.31 6.44
N TYR A 484 27.85 -4.64 7.59
CA TYR A 484 26.71 -4.16 8.37
C TYR A 484 26.90 -2.70 8.79
N ASP A 485 25.82 -2.06 9.19
CA ASP A 485 25.79 -0.72 9.77
C ASP A 485 26.32 -0.74 11.21
N GLY A 486 27.54 -0.24 11.42
CA GLY A 486 28.17 -0.16 12.74
C GLY A 486 27.40 0.70 13.74
N ALA A 487 26.74 1.77 13.29
CA ALA A 487 25.92 2.60 14.18
C ALA A 487 24.65 1.84 14.62
N GLY A 488 24.03 1.10 13.70
CA GLY A 488 22.95 0.17 13.98
C GLY A 488 23.36 -0.92 14.97
N PHE A 489 24.56 -1.50 14.83
CA PHE A 489 25.06 -2.52 15.74
C PHE A 489 25.29 -1.99 17.16
N ALA A 490 25.94 -0.83 17.30
CA ALA A 490 26.12 -0.17 18.59
C ALA A 490 24.77 0.16 19.26
N SER A 491 23.80 0.65 18.49
CA SER A 491 22.44 0.88 19.00
C SER A 491 21.78 -0.42 19.46
N LEU A 492 21.82 -1.49 18.66
CA LEU A 492 21.21 -2.78 19.01
C LEU A 492 21.82 -3.36 20.29
N ARG A 493 23.14 -3.25 20.48
CA ARG A 493 23.81 -3.66 21.72
C ARG A 493 23.32 -2.92 22.95
N SER A 494 23.12 -1.59 22.86
CA SER A 494 22.55 -0.80 23.94
C SER A 494 21.12 -1.25 24.29
N TRP A 495 20.34 -1.64 23.28
CA TRP A 495 18.98 -2.16 23.48
C TRP A 495 18.98 -3.55 24.13
N LEU A 496 19.86 -4.45 23.70
CA LEU A 496 20.01 -5.76 24.35
C LEU A 496 20.41 -5.62 25.82
N TYR A 497 21.38 -4.73 26.11
CA TYR A 497 21.72 -4.37 27.49
C TYR A 497 20.50 -3.89 28.27
N TRP A 498 19.71 -2.97 27.70
CA TRP A 498 18.52 -2.44 28.34
C TRP A 498 17.50 -3.53 28.68
N LEU A 499 17.27 -4.50 27.77
CA LEU A 499 16.40 -5.65 28.04
C LEU A 499 16.84 -6.41 29.28
N ALA A 500 18.15 -6.68 29.43
CA ALA A 500 18.68 -7.35 30.61
C ALA A 500 18.57 -6.51 31.89
N ALA A 501 18.71 -5.18 31.78
CA ALA A 501 18.63 -4.27 32.92
C ALA A 501 17.21 -4.16 33.50
N VAL A 502 16.19 -4.14 32.64
CA VAL A 502 14.78 -4.03 33.06
C VAL A 502 14.17 -5.37 33.47
N ALA A 503 14.74 -6.49 33.02
CA ALA A 503 14.20 -7.82 33.25
C ALA A 503 14.26 -8.28 34.73
N PRO A 504 13.26 -9.05 35.22
CA PRO A 504 13.20 -9.63 36.57
C PRO A 504 14.22 -10.75 36.82
N VAL A 505 15.52 -10.49 36.59
CA VAL A 505 16.62 -11.47 36.72
C VAL A 505 17.30 -11.36 38.08
N GLU A 506 17.83 -12.49 38.57
CA GLU A 506 18.79 -12.51 39.68
C GLU A 506 20.08 -11.74 39.34
N ALA A 507 20.70 -11.09 40.34
CA ALA A 507 21.85 -10.19 40.15
C ALA A 507 23.05 -10.83 39.41
N ALA A 508 23.23 -12.15 39.51
CA ALA A 508 24.31 -12.88 38.83
C ALA A 508 24.09 -13.01 37.31
N GLY A 509 22.84 -13.18 36.86
CA GLY A 509 22.49 -13.24 35.43
C GLY A 509 22.67 -11.88 34.76
N ALA A 510 22.26 -10.80 35.44
CA ALA A 510 22.45 -9.42 34.98
C ALA A 510 23.93 -9.09 34.75
N ALA A 511 24.82 -9.44 35.68
CA ALA A 511 26.26 -9.19 35.54
C ALA A 511 26.89 -9.96 34.35
N SER A 512 26.45 -11.20 34.10
CA SER A 512 26.92 -12.01 32.95
C SER A 512 26.44 -11.44 31.61
N ALA A 513 25.19 -10.97 31.55
CA ALA A 513 24.64 -10.30 30.38
C ALA A 513 25.40 -9.00 30.07
N THR A 514 25.66 -8.16 31.07
CA THR A 514 26.46 -6.92 30.91
C THR A 514 27.87 -7.22 30.40
N ASN A 515 28.54 -8.25 30.94
CA ASN A 515 29.87 -8.66 30.48
C ASN A 515 29.85 -9.14 29.02
N SER A 516 28.79 -9.84 28.60
CA SER A 516 28.64 -10.31 27.22
C SER A 516 28.48 -9.15 26.23
N ILE A 517 27.72 -8.11 26.59
CA ILE A 517 27.55 -6.90 25.78
C ILE A 517 28.82 -6.04 25.76
N ALA A 518 29.54 -5.95 26.88
CA ALA A 518 30.81 -5.24 26.96
C ALA A 518 31.89 -5.93 26.09
N ALA A 519 31.99 -7.26 26.16
CA ALA A 519 32.93 -8.02 25.35
C ALA A 519 32.58 -8.02 23.85
N LEU A 520 31.30 -7.91 23.48
CA LEU A 520 30.89 -7.64 22.10
C LEU A 520 31.36 -6.26 21.59
N ALA A 521 31.63 -5.30 22.49
CA ALA A 521 32.20 -4.01 22.13
C ALA A 521 33.66 -4.07 21.73
N GLU A 522 34.41 -4.95 22.39
CA GLU A 522 35.85 -5.09 22.19
C GLU A 522 36.19 -5.96 20.97
N ALA A 523 35.22 -6.74 20.49
CA ALA A 523 35.35 -7.62 19.33
C ALA A 523 34.95 -6.98 17.99
N ASP A 524 34.21 -5.86 18.03
CA ASP A 524 33.83 -4.98 16.90
C ASP A 524 34.96 -3.98 16.63
#